data_AF-A0ABD5LV34-F1
#
_entry.id   AF-A0ABD5LV34-F1
#
_cell.length_a   1.000
_cell.length_b   1.000
_cell.length_c   1.000
_cell.angle_alpha   90.00
_cell.angle_beta   90.00
_cell.angle_gamma   90.00
#
_symmetry.space_group_name_H-M   'P 1'
#
loop_
_entity.id
_entity.type
_entity.pdbx_description
1 polymer ?
#
loop_
_entity_poly.entity_id
_entity_poly.type
_entity_poly.pdbx_seq_one_letter_code
_entity_poly.pdbx_strand_id
1 'polypeptide(L)'
;MSPYYIKSLQPIVLESITTTLVSHPDSPLQKLQDEELLQELQRHSCISLSPDSPDTDNQAQVIQVGSVETAISLIQHGLGYARLPLFLFKMN
;
A
#
# COMPACT_ATOMS: atom_id res chain seq x y z
N MET A 1 9.42 5.69 -45.32
CA MET A 1 9.63 5.04 -44.01
C MET A 1 8.47 5.45 -43.12
N SER A 2 7.48 4.58 -42.93
CA SER A 2 6.29 4.90 -42.13
C SER A 2 6.58 4.57 -40.66
N PRO A 3 6.40 5.50 -39.70
CA PRO A 3 6.61 5.20 -38.29
C PRO A 3 5.49 4.26 -37.82
N TYR A 4 5.88 3.10 -37.27
CA TYR A 4 4.94 2.18 -36.62
C TYR A 4 4.38 2.86 -35.36
N TYR A 5 3.19 3.46 -35.49
CA TYR A 5 2.43 3.98 -34.36
C TYR A 5 1.78 2.81 -33.62
N ILE A 6 2.31 2.46 -32.44
CA ILE A 6 1.62 1.54 -31.52
C ILE A 6 0.37 2.25 -31.02
N LYS A 7 -0.80 1.88 -31.55
CA LYS A 7 -2.10 2.47 -31.17
C LYS A 7 -2.52 2.15 -29.74
N SER A 8 -2.10 1.02 -29.21
CA SER A 8 -2.41 0.59 -27.85
C SER A 8 -1.49 -0.55 -27.44
N LEU A 9 -1.04 -0.53 -26.20
CA LEU A 9 -0.42 -1.69 -25.55
C LEU A 9 -1.55 -2.49 -24.91
N GLN A 10 -1.60 -3.79 -25.16
CA GLN A 10 -2.50 -4.69 -24.45
C GLN A 10 -1.79 -5.17 -23.19
N PRO A 11 -2.17 -4.69 -21.99
CA PRO A 11 -1.55 -5.18 -20.77
C PRO A 11 -1.91 -6.65 -20.58
N ILE A 12 -0.91 -7.45 -20.25
CA ILE A 12 -1.09 -8.85 -19.87
C ILE A 12 -1.13 -8.87 -18.35
N VAL A 13 -2.25 -9.32 -17.79
CA VAL A 13 -2.35 -9.59 -16.35
C VAL A 13 -1.56 -10.87 -16.06
N LEU A 14 -0.46 -10.73 -15.33
CA LEU A 14 0.38 -11.87 -14.98
C LEU A 14 -0.22 -12.66 -13.82
N GLU A 15 -0.52 -11.97 -12.72
CA GLU A 15 -1.09 -12.57 -11.50
C GLU A 15 -1.73 -11.52 -10.59
N SER A 16 -2.54 -12.00 -9.64
CA SER A 16 -3.03 -11.20 -8.52
C SER A 16 -2.12 -11.44 -7.31
N ILE A 17 -1.63 -10.36 -6.71
CA ILE A 17 -0.78 -10.44 -5.51
C ILE A 17 -1.61 -10.21 -4.25
N THR A 18 -1.33 -10.99 -3.20
CA THR A 18 -1.87 -10.73 -1.86
C THR A 18 -1.05 -9.66 -1.17
N THR A 19 -1.70 -8.65 -0.62
CA THR A 19 -1.08 -7.65 0.26
C THR A 19 -1.42 -7.94 1.72
N THR A 20 -0.58 -7.44 2.61
CA THR A 20 -0.80 -7.48 4.06
C THR A 20 -0.75 -6.06 4.62
N LEU A 21 -1.53 -5.81 5.67
CA LEU A 21 -1.51 -4.55 6.39
C LEU A 21 -0.28 -4.54 7.30
N VAL A 22 0.56 -3.53 7.13
CA VAL A 22 1.82 -3.38 7.87
C VAL A 22 1.75 -2.06 8.64
N SER A 23 1.95 -2.15 9.95
CA SER A 23 2.00 -1.00 10.86
C SER A 23 3.09 -1.22 11.91
N HIS A 24 3.39 -0.19 12.69
CA HIS A 24 4.33 -0.31 13.81
C HIS A 24 3.84 -1.39 14.81
N PRO A 25 4.73 -2.18 15.44
CA PRO A 25 4.33 -3.22 16.41
C PRO A 25 3.51 -2.70 17.59
N ASP A 26 3.75 -1.46 18.02
CA ASP A 26 3.00 -0.81 19.10
C ASP A 26 1.74 -0.08 18.63
N SER A 27 1.43 -0.12 17.33
CA SER A 27 0.25 0.52 16.77
C SER A 27 -1.03 -0.09 17.34
N PRO A 28 -2.07 0.71 17.65
CA PRO A 28 -3.38 0.19 18.04
C PRO A 28 -3.97 -0.75 16.98
N LEU A 29 -3.60 -0.57 15.71
CA LEU A 29 -4.04 -1.39 14.58
C LEU A 29 -3.67 -2.88 14.74
N GLN A 30 -2.67 -3.22 15.55
CA GLN A 30 -2.24 -4.61 15.79
C GLN A 30 -3.22 -5.42 16.66
N LYS A 31 -4.15 -4.75 17.35
CA LYS A 31 -5.01 -5.36 18.37
C LYS A 31 -6.48 -5.44 17.96
N LEU A 32 -6.84 -4.88 16.80
CA LEU A 32 -8.22 -4.71 16.36
C LEU A 32 -8.69 -5.87 15.48
N GLN A 33 -9.99 -6.16 15.55
CA GLN A 33 -10.67 -7.09 14.64
C GLN A 33 -11.21 -6.35 13.40
N ASP A 34 -11.60 -7.10 12.36
CA ASP A 34 -11.82 -6.59 11.00
C ASP A 34 -12.75 -5.35 10.89
N GLU A 35 -13.88 -5.32 11.62
CA GLU A 35 -14.80 -4.17 11.55
C GLU A 35 -14.26 -2.92 12.25
N GLU A 36 -13.67 -3.09 13.44
CA GLU A 36 -13.06 -2.00 14.22
C GLU A 36 -11.81 -1.47 13.52
N LEU A 37 -11.05 -2.37 12.90
CA LEU A 37 -9.86 -2.06 12.14
C LEU A 37 -10.18 -1.11 10.98
N LEU A 38 -11.22 -1.39 10.19
CA LEU A 38 -11.57 -0.55 9.05
C LEU A 38 -11.87 0.90 9.46
N GLN A 39 -12.58 1.08 10.57
CA GLN A 39 -12.87 2.42 11.10
C GLN A 39 -11.60 3.11 11.62
N GLU A 40 -10.74 2.38 12.31
CA GLU A 40 -9.52 2.94 12.87
C GLU A 40 -8.50 3.31 11.79
N LEU A 41 -8.45 2.54 10.70
CA LEU A 41 -7.62 2.85 9.53
C LEU A 41 -7.94 4.22 8.93
N GLN A 42 -9.21 4.64 8.93
CA GLN A 42 -9.60 5.97 8.44
C GLN A 42 -9.02 7.12 9.27
N ARG A 43 -8.61 6.85 10.52
CA ARG A 43 -8.04 7.83 11.46
C ARG A 43 -6.51 7.86 11.41
N HIS A 44 -5.89 6.94 10.71
CA HIS A 44 -4.43 6.82 10.59
C HIS A 44 -3.97 7.26 9.19
N SER A 45 -2.70 7.64 9.09
CA SER A 45 -2.11 7.96 7.78
C SER A 45 -1.87 6.68 6.96
N CYS A 46 -2.42 6.65 5.73
CA CYS A 46 -1.94 5.72 4.71
C CYS A 46 -0.55 6.12 4.30
N ILE A 47 0.34 5.15 4.13
CA ILE A 47 1.55 5.31 3.34
C ILE A 47 1.33 4.56 2.03
N SER A 48 1.25 5.30 0.93
CA SER A 48 0.97 4.74 -0.40
C SER A 48 2.17 4.82 -1.32
N LEU A 49 2.41 3.74 -2.05
CA LEU A 49 3.39 3.65 -3.13
C LEU A 49 2.83 4.14 -4.47
N SER A 50 1.51 4.33 -4.55
CA SER A 50 0.82 4.77 -5.77
C SER A 50 -0.17 5.90 -5.47
N PRO A 51 -0.11 7.01 -6.22
CA PRO A 51 -1.06 8.11 -6.08
C PRO A 51 -2.50 7.72 -6.44
N ASP A 52 -2.68 6.69 -7.28
CA ASP A 52 -3.99 6.30 -7.83
C ASP A 52 -4.52 4.98 -7.21
N SER A 53 -4.07 4.62 -6.01
CA SER A 53 -4.54 3.38 -5.39
C SER A 53 -6.00 3.55 -4.93
N PRO A 54 -6.93 2.62 -5.23
CA PRO A 54 -8.30 2.72 -4.72
C PRO A 54 -8.38 2.68 -3.19
N ASP A 55 -7.32 2.20 -2.52
CA ASP A 55 -7.20 2.17 -1.07
C ASP A 55 -7.02 3.56 -0.44
N THR A 56 -6.77 4.62 -1.22
CA THR A 56 -6.59 5.99 -0.71
C THR A 56 -7.87 6.83 -0.67
N ASP A 57 -8.93 6.42 -1.37
CA ASP A 57 -10.14 7.24 -1.56
C ASP A 57 -10.94 7.48 -0.27
N ASN A 58 -10.79 6.63 0.74
CA ASN A 58 -11.52 6.70 2.01
C ASN A 58 -10.64 7.02 3.22
N GLN A 59 -9.42 7.54 3.00
CA GLN A 59 -8.48 7.80 4.09
C GLN A 59 -8.36 9.27 4.43
N ALA A 60 -8.33 9.60 5.72
CA ALA A 60 -8.22 10.99 6.17
C ALA A 60 -6.87 11.62 5.79
N GLN A 61 -5.81 10.82 5.73
CA GLN A 61 -4.47 11.31 5.39
C GLN A 61 -3.70 10.25 4.59
N VAL A 62 -3.05 10.70 3.51
CA VAL A 62 -2.23 9.85 2.63
C VAL A 62 -0.86 10.47 2.46
N ILE A 63 0.18 9.68 2.75
CA ILE A 63 1.59 10.00 2.55
C ILE A 63 2.07 9.21 1.34
N GLN A 64 2.36 9.92 0.25
CA GLN A 64 2.88 9.30 -0.97
C GLN A 64 4.39 9.11 -0.87
N VAL A 65 4.87 7.91 -1.20
CA VAL A 65 6.29 7.57 -1.17
C VAL A 65 6.73 6.88 -2.46
N GLY A 66 7.96 7.15 -2.88
CA GLY A 66 8.50 6.60 -4.13
C GLY A 66 9.12 5.21 -4.02
N SER A 67 9.22 4.62 -2.82
CA SER A 67 9.85 3.32 -2.63
C SER A 67 9.33 2.56 -1.41
N VAL A 68 9.45 1.23 -1.48
CA VAL A 68 9.07 0.31 -0.39
C VAL A 68 9.92 0.56 0.85
N GLU A 69 11.21 0.85 0.68
CA GLU A 69 12.15 1.14 1.76
C GLU A 69 11.72 2.40 2.53
N THR A 70 11.26 3.41 1.80
CA THR A 70 10.73 4.64 2.40
C THR A 70 9.45 4.34 3.17
N ALA A 71 8.55 3.52 2.60
CA ALA A 71 7.33 3.10 3.27
C ALA A 71 7.63 2.38 4.59
N ILE A 72 8.54 1.40 4.57
CA ILE A 72 8.95 0.63 5.74
C ILE A 72 9.58 1.56 6.79
N SER A 73 10.46 2.47 6.39
CA SER A 73 11.08 3.42 7.31
C SER A 73 10.05 4.29 8.03
N LEU A 74 9.07 4.84 7.32
CA LEU A 74 8.00 5.64 7.94
C LEU A 74 7.14 4.81 8.91
N ILE A 75 6.85 3.55 8.58
CA ILE A 75 6.13 2.62 9.47
C ILE A 75 6.93 2.34 10.74
N GLN A 76 8.25 2.12 10.62
CA GLN A 76 9.14 1.91 11.77
C GLN A 76 9.19 3.13 12.71
N HIS A 77 8.95 4.33 12.18
CA HIS A 77 8.83 5.55 12.99
C HIS A 77 7.39 5.83 13.47
N GLY A 78 6.45 4.91 13.25
CA GLY A 78 5.07 5.02 13.73
C GLY A 78 4.21 6.03 12.97
N LEU A 79 4.61 6.45 11.77
CA LEU A 79 3.93 7.52 11.03
C LEU A 79 2.67 7.08 10.29
N GLY A 80 2.34 5.79 10.32
CA GLY A 80 1.15 5.27 9.67
C GLY A 80 1.22 3.78 9.41
N TYR A 81 0.43 3.34 8.43
CA TYR A 81 0.40 1.97 7.94
C TYR A 81 0.54 1.93 6.41
N ALA A 82 0.92 0.78 5.86
CA ALA A 82 0.86 0.53 4.42
C ALA A 82 0.27 -0.86 4.15
N ARG A 83 -0.31 -1.02 2.95
CA ARG A 83 -0.59 -2.33 2.38
C ARG A 83 0.60 -2.71 1.50
N LEU A 84 1.35 -3.74 1.91
CA LEU A 84 2.55 -4.17 1.21
C LEU A 84 2.39 -5.61 0.69
N PRO A 85 2.98 -5.97 -0.46
CA PRO A 85 2.93 -7.33 -0.97
C PRO A 85 3.47 -8.36 0.04
N LEU A 86 2.71 -9.44 0.27
CA LEU A 86 3.05 -10.45 1.27
C LEU A 86 4.40 -11.14 1.00
N PHE A 87 4.80 -11.26 -0.28
CA PHE A 87 6.06 -11.89 -0.66
C PHE A 87 7.30 -11.15 -0.12
N LEU A 88 7.18 -9.85 0.20
CA LEU A 88 8.27 -9.08 0.81
C LEU A 88 8.65 -9.61 2.21
N PHE A 89 7.74 -10.34 2.86
CA PHE A 89 7.92 -10.87 4.21
C PHE A 89 8.11 -12.39 4.23
N LYS A 90 8.09 -13.06 3.06
CA LYS A 90 8.23 -14.52 2.93
C LYS A 90 9.65 -14.98 2.57
N MET A 91 10.64 -14.08 2.52
CA MET A 91 12.03 -14.48 2.29
C MET A 91 12.64 -15.11 3.55
N ASN A 92 12.54 -16.44 3.64
CA ASN A 92 13.43 -17.30 4.42
C ASN A 92 14.20 -18.20 3.46
#